data_AF-A0A4D6UZ82-F1
#
_entry.id   AF-A0A4D6UZ82-F1
#
_cell.length_a   1.000
_cell.length_b   1.000
_cell.length_c   1.000
_cell.angle_alpha   90.00
_cell.angle_beta   90.00
_cell.angle_gamma   90.00
#
_symmetry.space_group_name_H-M   'P 1'
#
loop_
_entity.id
_entity.type
_entity.pdbx_description
1 polymer ?
#
loop_
_entity_poly.entity_id
_entity_poly.type
_entity_poly.pdbx_seq_one_letter_code
_entity_poly.pdbx_strand_id
1 'polypeptide(L)'
;LKYVRPGNGFEPKFQILEKVNVNGKDAHPLFVFLKDKLQFPSDNAMALMNDPQCIIWSPVCRNDVSWNFEKFLVGPDGEPYKRYSR
;
A
#
# COMPACT_ATOMS: atom_id res chain seq x y z
N LEU A 1 13.67 -12.24 -4.69
CA LEU A 1 14.50 -11.20 -4.04
C LEU A 1 15.98 -11.57 -3.98
N LYS A 2 16.32 -12.83 -3.67
CA LYS A 2 17.71 -13.33 -3.57
C LYS A 2 18.56 -13.24 -4.85
N TYR A 3 17.97 -13.53 -6.01
CA TYR A 3 18.74 -13.74 -7.24
C TYR A 3 18.66 -12.59 -8.26
N VAL A 4 17.54 -11.87 -8.31
CA VAL A 4 17.29 -10.89 -9.39
C VAL A 4 17.42 -9.45 -8.88
N ARG A 5 16.50 -9.04 -8.00
CA ARG A 5 16.50 -7.72 -7.36
C ARG A 5 15.89 -7.86 -5.97
N PRO A 6 16.50 -7.33 -4.90
CA PRO A 6 17.81 -6.64 -4.85
C PRO A 6 19.02 -7.48 -5.31
N GLY A 7 18.90 -8.80 -5.39
CA GLY A 7 19.99 -9.68 -5.81
C GLY A 7 21.03 -9.88 -4.71
N ASN A 8 22.23 -10.32 -5.08
CA ASN A 8 23.39 -10.46 -4.18
C ASN A 8 23.10 -11.23 -2.87
N GLY A 9 22.24 -12.25 -2.92
CA GLY A 9 21.91 -13.05 -1.74
C GLY A 9 20.95 -12.38 -0.76
N PHE A 10 20.29 -11.29 -1.15
CA PHE A 10 19.37 -10.57 -0.26
C PHE A 10 18.17 -11.43 0.15
N GLU A 11 17.94 -11.50 1.46
CA GLU A 11 16.80 -12.17 2.09
C GLU A 11 16.10 -11.22 3.09
N PRO A 12 14.77 -11.02 2.99
CA PRO A 12 14.03 -10.22 3.96
C PRO A 12 14.14 -10.82 5.37
N LYS A 13 14.44 -9.97 6.36
CA LYS A 13 14.44 -10.35 7.78
C LYS A 13 13.07 -10.12 8.45
N PHE A 14 12.04 -9.93 7.65
CA PHE A 14 10.66 -9.70 8.08
C PHE A 14 9.72 -10.58 7.27
N GLN A 15 8.53 -10.82 7.82
CA GLN A 15 7.53 -11.68 7.19
C GLN A 15 7.08 -11.10 5.85
N ILE A 16 7.13 -11.94 4.81
CA ILE A 16 6.46 -11.68 3.54
C ILE A 16 5.16 -12.48 3.54
N LEU A 17 4.04 -11.81 3.24
CA LEU A 17 2.73 -12.43 3.13
C LEU A 17 2.44 -12.79 1.66
N GLU A 18 1.33 -13.48 1.43
CA GLU A 18 0.87 -13.79 0.09
C GLU A 18 0.54 -12.52 -0.72
N LYS A 19 0.52 -12.67 -2.04
CA LYS A 19 0.17 -11.58 -2.95
C LYS A 19 -1.34 -11.35 -2.93
N VAL A 20 -1.74 -10.12 -2.63
CA VAL A 20 -3.15 -9.70 -2.60
C VAL A 20 -3.37 -8.40 -3.39
N ASN A 21 -4.62 -8.10 -3.72
CA ASN A 21 -5.01 -6.78 -4.24
C ASN A 21 -5.18 -5.80 -3.07
N VAL A 22 -4.68 -4.57 -3.24
CA VAL A 22 -4.80 -3.49 -2.24
C VAL A 22 -5.84 -2.43 -2.62
N ASN A 23 -6.21 -2.39 -3.90
CA ASN A 23 -7.21 -1.49 -4.48
C ASN A 23 -8.23 -2.27 -5.32
N GLY A 24 -9.31 -1.61 -5.71
CA GLY A 24 -10.39 -2.19 -6.51
C GLY A 24 -11.34 -3.08 -5.73
N LYS A 25 -12.26 -3.72 -6.45
CA LYS A 25 -13.36 -4.52 -5.92
C LYS A 25 -12.90 -5.67 -5.03
N ASP A 26 -11.77 -6.29 -5.39
CA ASP A 26 -11.24 -7.47 -4.71
C ASP A 26 -10.11 -7.10 -3.73
N ALA A 27 -10.07 -5.84 -3.26
CA ALA A 27 -9.09 -5.41 -2.28
C ALA A 27 -9.21 -6.22 -0.98
N HIS A 28 -8.08 -6.66 -0.46
CA HIS A 28 -8.04 -7.41 0.78
C HIS A 28 -8.63 -6.57 1.94
N PRO A 29 -9.47 -7.15 2.82
CA PRO A 29 -10.19 -6.40 3.86
C PRO A 29 -9.31 -5.52 4.75
N LEU A 30 -8.09 -5.97 5.06
CA LEU A 30 -7.11 -5.17 5.80
C LEU A 30 -6.80 -3.82 5.11
N PHE A 31 -6.60 -3.82 3.78
CA PHE A 31 -6.32 -2.58 3.05
C PHE A 31 -7.56 -1.72 2.89
N VAL A 32 -8.76 -2.31 2.82
CA VAL A 32 -10.02 -1.55 2.87
C VAL A 32 -10.10 -0.79 4.20
N PHE A 33 -9.87 -1.48 5.32
CA PHE A 33 -9.86 -0.88 6.65
C PHE A 33 -8.79 0.22 6.81
N LEU A 34 -7.55 -0.06 6.41
CA LEU A 34 -6.45 0.90 6.53
C LEU A 34 -6.66 2.16 5.69
N LYS A 35 -7.16 2.03 4.45
CA LYS A 35 -7.46 3.16 3.58
C LYS A 35 -8.65 3.98 4.07
N ASP A 36 -9.62 3.36 4.73
CA ASP A 36 -10.76 4.06 5.33
C ASP A 36 -10.32 4.89 6.55
N LYS A 37 -9.54 4.28 7.45
CA LYS A 37 -9.04 4.94 8.67
C LYS A 37 -7.99 6.02 8.39
N LEU A 38 -7.14 5.80 7.39
CA LEU A 38 -6.07 6.73 6.99
C LEU A 38 -6.24 7.07 5.51
N GLN A 39 -7.17 7.98 5.22
CA GLN A 39 -7.60 8.29 3.84
C GLN A 39 -6.47 8.80 2.94
N PHE A 40 -5.52 9.56 3.50
CA PHE A 40 -4.45 10.18 2.72
C PHE A 40 -3.09 10.02 3.40
N PRO A 41 -2.00 9.89 2.63
CA PRO A 41 -0.65 9.97 3.18
C PRO A 41 -0.39 11.33 3.81
N SER A 42 0.28 11.32 4.96
CA SER A 42 0.59 12.52 5.75
C SER A 42 1.60 13.47 5.09
N ASP A 43 2.42 12.94 4.19
CA ASP A 43 3.50 13.61 3.47
C ASP A 43 3.11 13.99 2.03
N ASN A 44 2.03 13.43 1.49
CA ASN A 44 1.51 13.76 0.17
C ASN A 44 0.01 13.40 0.04
N ALA A 45 -0.86 14.34 0.41
CA ALA A 45 -2.29 14.07 0.50
C ALA A 45 -3.05 14.07 -0.84
N MET A 46 -2.43 14.57 -1.92
CA MET A 46 -3.14 14.87 -3.17
C MET A 46 -2.77 13.93 -4.32
N ALA A 47 -1.60 13.31 -4.31
CA ALA A 47 -1.15 12.50 -5.42
C ALA A 47 -1.74 11.08 -5.38
N LEU A 48 -2.46 10.71 -6.43
CA LEU A 48 -2.90 9.32 -6.66
C LEU A 48 -2.03 8.64 -7.73
N MET A 49 -2.08 9.14 -8.97
CA MET A 49 -1.27 8.62 -10.08
C MET A 49 -1.06 9.73 -11.11
N ASN A 50 0.15 9.83 -11.67
CA ASN A 50 0.44 10.83 -12.71
C ASN A 50 -0.07 10.39 -14.09
N ASP A 51 0.11 9.10 -14.41
CA ASP A 51 -0.38 8.51 -15.65
C ASP A 51 -1.66 7.69 -15.35
N PRO A 52 -2.84 8.11 -15.84
CA PRO A 52 -4.08 7.36 -15.66
C PRO A 52 -4.03 5.93 -16.20
N GLN A 53 -3.16 5.62 -17.18
CA GLN A 53 -3.03 4.26 -17.72
C GLN A 53 -2.46 3.27 -16.69
N CYS A 54 -1.78 3.76 -15.66
CA CYS A 54 -1.27 2.93 -14.57
C CYS A 54 -2.38 2.55 -13.56
N ILE A 55 -3.59 3.11 -13.67
CA ILE A 55 -4.75 2.74 -12.86
C ILE A 55 -5.48 1.60 -13.56
N ILE A 56 -5.14 0.37 -13.18
CA ILE A 56 -5.66 -0.88 -13.78
C ILE A 56 -6.67 -1.61 -12.89
N TRP A 57 -7.24 -0.92 -11.90
CA TRP A 57 -8.22 -1.47 -10.96
C TRP A 57 -9.55 -0.70 -11.03
N SER A 58 -10.62 -1.35 -10.57
CA SER A 58 -11.95 -0.76 -10.49
C SER A 58 -12.72 -1.32 -9.28
N PRO A 59 -13.53 -0.51 -8.58
CA PRO A 59 -13.66 0.94 -8.73
C PRO A 59 -12.40 1.69 -8.26
N VAL A 60 -12.25 2.94 -8.71
CA VAL A 60 -11.18 3.84 -8.26
C VAL A 60 -11.71 4.73 -7.14
N CYS A 61 -10.99 4.77 -6.02
CA CYS A 61 -11.36 5.53 -4.83
C CYS A 61 -10.28 6.59 -4.51
N ARG A 62 -10.69 7.72 -3.92
CA ARG A 62 -9.77 8.82 -3.58
C ARG A 62 -8.69 8.43 -2.56
N ASN A 63 -8.96 7.44 -1.72
CA ASN A 63 -8.05 6.94 -0.71
C ASN A 63 -7.20 5.74 -1.18
N ASP A 64 -7.24 5.39 -2.46
CA ASP A 64 -6.48 4.27 -3.02
C ASP A 64 -4.98 4.40 -2.78
N VAL A 65 -4.31 3.26 -2.64
CA VAL A 65 -2.84 3.20 -2.58
C VAL A 65 -2.29 3.64 -3.92
N SER A 66 -1.42 4.64 -3.89
CA SER A 66 -0.91 5.35 -5.06
C SER A 66 0.13 4.56 -5.85
N TRP A 67 0.98 3.80 -5.13
CA TRP A 67 2.06 3.02 -5.75
C TRP A 67 2.61 1.95 -4.80
N ASN A 68 3.57 1.17 -5.30
CA ASN A 68 4.36 0.25 -4.49
C ASN A 68 5.10 1.01 -3.37
N PHE A 69 5.27 0.34 -2.23
CA PHE A 69 5.95 0.84 -1.04
C PHE A 69 5.25 1.99 -0.30
N GLU A 70 3.93 2.09 -0.37
CA GLU A 70 3.18 2.91 0.60
C GLU A 70 3.18 2.24 1.99
N LYS A 71 3.18 3.04 3.08
CA LYS A 71 3.38 2.52 4.44
C LYS A 71 2.24 2.93 5.36
N PHE A 72 1.83 1.98 6.21
CA PHE A 72 0.86 2.19 7.29
C PHE A 72 1.53 1.83 8.62
N LEU A 73 1.52 2.78 9.55
CA LEU A 73 1.97 2.58 10.93
C LEU A 73 0.75 2.28 11.79
N VAL A 74 0.78 1.16 12.50
CA VAL A 74 -0.29 0.69 13.39
C VAL A 74 0.25 0.63 14.81
N GLY A 75 -0.53 1.12 15.76
CA GLY A 75 -0.21 1.12 17.19
C GLY A 75 -0.23 -0.28 17.81
N PRO A 76 0.34 -0.45 19.01
CA PRO A 76 0.31 -1.73 19.73
C PRO A 76 -1.10 -2.14 20.17
N ASP A 77 -2.05 -1.20 20.20
CA ASP A 77 -3.49 -1.40 20.41
C ASP A 77 -4.23 -1.87 19.15
N GLY A 78 -3.54 -1.93 18.00
CA GLY A 78 -4.12 -2.29 16.72
C GLY A 78 -4.71 -1.10 15.95
N GLU A 79 -4.65 0.12 16.50
CA GLU A 79 -5.23 1.29 15.84
C GLU A 79 -4.29 1.87 14.76
N PRO A 80 -4.79 2.17 13.55
CA PRO A 80 -3.99 2.84 12.52
C PRO A 80 -3.57 4.24 12.98
N TYR A 81 -2.26 4.49 13.02
CA TYR A 81 -1.70 5.74 13.53
C TYR A 81 -1.33 6.73 12.42
N LYS A 82 -0.61 6.27 11.37
CA LYS A 82 -0.13 7.18 10.32
C LYS A 82 0.13 6.47 8.99
N ARG A 83 -0.14 7.18 7.88
CA ARG A 83 0.08 6.73 6.50
C ARG A 83 1.15 7.59 5.82
N TYR A 84 2.02 6.95 5.04
CA TYR A 84 3.14 7.59 4.35
C TYR A 84 3.18 7.18 2.89
N SER A 85 3.48 8.12 2.01
CA SER A 85 3.55 7.92 0.57
C SER A 85 4.78 7.08 0.15
N ARG A 86 4.92 6.84 -1.16
CA ARG A 86 5.99 6.00 -1.75
C ARG A 86 7.41 6.55 -1.51
#